data_AF-A0A842WA00-F1
#
_entry.id   AF-A0A842WA00-F1
#
_cell.length_a   1.000
_cell.length_b   1.000
_cell.length_c   1.000
_cell.angle_alpha   90.00
_cell.angle_beta   90.00
_cell.angle_gamma   90.00
#
_symmetry.space_group_name_H-M   'P 1'
#
loop_
_entity.id
_entity.type
_entity.pdbx_description
1 polymer ?
#
loop_
_entity_poly.entity_id
_entity_poly.type
_entity_poly.pdbx_seq_one_letter_code
_entity_poly.pdbx_strand_id
1 'polypeptide(L)' 'MKLKRRLSEKEEFEIMKLVLDKFLWLGFGILAFGIYRAIMYNFYAGIWFIAAGIILLVIFAWFIAREFEFAR' A
#
# COMPACT_ATOMS: atom_id res chain seq x y z
N MET A 1 4.77 29.19 -20.82
CA MET A 1 3.87 28.02 -20.71
C MET A 1 4.74 26.81 -20.36
N LYS A 2 4.71 26.30 -19.13
CA LYS A 2 5.51 25.09 -18.76
C LYS A 2 4.94 23.91 -19.56
N LEU A 3 5.72 23.36 -20.48
CA LEU A 3 5.43 22.07 -21.13
C LEU A 3 5.21 21.04 -20.02
N LYS A 4 3.96 20.66 -19.77
CA LYS A 4 3.64 19.48 -18.95
C LYS A 4 4.19 18.29 -19.75
N ARG A 5 5.36 17.80 -19.37
CA ARG A 5 5.94 16.59 -19.95
C ARG A 5 4.94 15.46 -19.68
N ARG A 6 4.31 14.93 -20.73
CA ARG A 6 3.62 13.65 -20.62
C ARG A 6 4.70 12.60 -20.46
N LEU A 7 4.60 11.80 -19.41
CA LEU A 7 5.51 10.68 -19.17
C LEU A 7 5.24 9.62 -20.24
N SER A 8 6.28 8.92 -20.66
CA SER A 8 6.10 7.71 -21.46
C SER A 8 5.43 6.63 -20.62
N GLU A 9 4.67 5.71 -21.23
CA GLU A 9 4.01 4.58 -20.54
C GLU A 9 4.98 3.81 -19.64
N LYS A 10 6.25 3.72 -20.06
CA LYS A 10 7.33 3.06 -19.32
C LYS A 10 7.71 3.81 -18.04
N GLU A 11 7.72 5.14 -18.07
CA GLU A 11 7.97 5.97 -16.88
C GLU A 11 6.77 5.96 -15.93
N GLU A 12 5.54 5.94 -16.46
CA GLU A 12 4.32 5.82 -15.65
C GLU A 12 4.29 4.49 -14.89
N PHE A 13 4.71 3.41 -15.55
CA PHE A 13 4.85 2.09 -14.93
C PHE A 13 5.92 2.06 -13.80
N GLU A 14 7.09 2.67 -14.02
CA GLU A 14 8.12 2.79 -12.98
C GLU A 14 7.63 3.59 -11.77
N ILE A 15 6.89 4.68 -12.01
CA ILE A 15 6.30 5.49 -10.94
C ILE A 15 5.24 4.68 -10.18
N MET A 16 4.39 3.91 -10.88
CA MET A 16 3.41 3.04 -10.24
C MET A 16 4.06 2.03 -9.29
N LYS A 17 5.18 1.40 -9.71
CA LYS A 17 5.94 0.48 -8.83
C LYS A 17 6.52 1.19 -7.59
N LEU A 18 7.07 2.39 -7.76
CA LEU A 18 7.59 3.19 -6.64
C LEU A 18 6.50 3.61 -5.66
N VAL A 19 5.32 3.95 -6.19
CA VAL A 19 4.16 4.33 -5.37
C VAL A 19 3.62 3.11 -4.62
N LEU A 20 3.55 1.96 -5.28
CA LEU A 20 3.18 0.68 -4.66
C LEU A 20 4.08 0.35 -3.46
N ASP A 21 5.40 0.40 -3.64
CA ASP A 21 6.34 0.10 -2.57
C ASP A 21 6.09 0.96 -1.32
N LYS A 22 5.89 2.27 -1.50
CA LYS A 22 5.59 3.20 -0.40
C LYS A 22 4.27 2.88 0.31
N PHE A 23 3.24 2.49 -0.42
CA PHE A 23 1.96 2.10 0.19
C PHE A 23 2.04 0.74 0.90
N LEU A 24 2.83 -0.19 0.37
CA LEU A 24 3.09 -1.47 1.01
C LEU A 24 3.78 -1.27 2.37
N TRP A 25 4.76 -0.35 2.43
CA TRP A 25 5.42 0.06 3.67
C TRP A 25 4.45 0.61 4.71
N LEU A 26 3.41 1.34 4.29
CA LEU A 26 2.39 1.86 5.20
C LEU A 26 1.56 0.74 5.83
N GLY A 27 1.10 -0.22 5.03
CA GLY A 27 0.38 -1.39 5.54
C GLY A 27 1.26 -2.25 6.43
N PHE A 28 2.52 -2.47 6.05
CA PHE A 28 3.50 -3.17 6.88
C PHE A 28 3.73 -2.48 8.22
N GLY A 29 3.83 -1.14 8.24
CA GLY A 29 3.96 -0.36 9.46
C GLY A 29 2.78 -0.54 10.41
N ILE A 30 1.55 -0.55 9.88
CA ILE A 30 0.33 -0.79 10.67
C ILE A 30 0.32 -2.21 11.24
N LEU A 31 0.73 -3.21 10.46
CA LEU A 31 0.85 -4.60 10.93
C LEU A 31 1.88 -4.73 12.06
N ALA A 32 3.08 -4.18 11.87
CA ALA A 32 4.14 -4.18 12.87
C ALA A 32 3.69 -3.47 14.17
N PHE A 33 2.98 -2.35 14.04
CA PHE A 33 2.39 -1.66 15.19
C PHE A 33 1.31 -2.48 15.88
N GLY A 34 0.46 -3.17 15.13
CA GLY A 34 -0.55 -4.07 15.68
C GLY A 34 0.06 -5.23 16.47
N ILE A 35 1.15 -5.82 15.96
CA ILE A 35 1.93 -6.85 16.66
C ILE A 35 2.53 -6.28 17.95
N TYR A 36 3.17 -5.10 17.88
CA TYR A 36 3.73 -4.44 19.06
C TYR A 36 2.65 -4.18 20.12
N ARG A 37 1.46 -3.71 19.72
CA ARG A 37 0.32 -3.49 20.62
C ARG A 37 -0.23 -4.78 21.22
N ALA A 38 -0.24 -5.87 20.45
CA ALA A 38 -0.67 -7.18 20.93
C ALA A 38 0.25 -7.72 22.03
N ILE A 39 1.57 -7.52 21.88
CA ILE A 39 2.58 -8.00 22.83
C ILE A 39 2.65 -7.11 24.09
N MET A 40 2.64 -5.78 23.92
CA MET A 40 2.95 -4.85 25.02
C MET A 40 1.74 -4.38 25.83
N TYR A 41 0.52 -4.43 25.27
CA TYR A 41 -0.65 -3.81 25.89
C TYR A 41 -1.84 -4.74 25.99
N ASN A 42 -2.43 -5.11 24.86
CA ASN A 42 -3.66 -5.90 24.82
C ASN A 42 -3.76 -6.65 23.50
N PHE A 43 -3.86 -7.97 23.58
CA PHE A 43 -3.96 -8.86 22.43
C PHE A 43 -5.15 -8.53 21.53
N TYR A 44 -6.34 -8.28 22.10
CA TYR A 44 -7.53 -7.92 21.34
C TYR A 44 -7.38 -6.59 20.62
N ALA A 45 -6.77 -5.59 21.27
CA ALA A 45 -6.50 -4.30 20.62
C ALA A 45 -5.51 -4.47 19.45
N GLY A 46 -4.45 -5.26 19.63
CA GLY A 46 -3.48 -5.53 18.57
C GLY A 46 -4.08 -6.24 17.36
N ILE A 47 -4.99 -7.21 17.58
CA ILE A 47 -5.71 -7.89 16.49
C ILE A 47 -6.48 -6.90 15.62
N TRP A 48 -7.15 -5.90 16.21
CA TRP A 48 -7.86 -4.88 15.43
C TRP A 48 -6.94 -4.07 14.51
N PHE A 49 -5.75 -3.71 15.00
CA PHE A 49 -4.75 -3.03 14.17
C PHE A 49 -4.19 -3.93 13.06
N ILE A 50 -3.94 -5.21 13.37
CA ILE A 50 -3.48 -6.19 12.37
C ILE A 50 -4.54 -6.37 11.28
N ALA A 51 -5.81 -6.57 11.67
CA ALA A 51 -6.92 -6.72 10.74
C ALA A 51 -7.07 -5.47 9.85
N ALA A 52 -6.97 -4.27 10.43
CA ALA A 52 -6.99 -3.03 9.66
C ALA A 52 -5.83 -2.93 8.66
N GLY A 53 -4.61 -3.34 9.06
CA GLY A 53 -3.45 -3.39 8.17
C GLY A 53 -3.63 -4.36 7.01
N ILE A 54 -4.17 -5.55 7.26
CA ILE A 54 -4.49 -6.54 6.23
C ILE A 54 -5.53 -5.99 5.25
N ILE A 55 -6.63 -5.42 5.75
CA ILE A 55 -7.69 -4.85 4.92
C ILE A 55 -7.12 -3.73 4.02
N LEU A 56 -6.31 -2.84 4.59
CA LEU A 56 -5.66 -1.77 3.84
C LEU A 56 -4.77 -2.31 2.71
N LEU A 57 -3.94 -3.32 3.00
CA LEU A 57 -3.08 -3.95 1.99
C LEU A 57 -3.89 -4.64 0.88
N VAL A 58 -5.01 -5.30 1.22
CA VAL A 58 -5.89 -5.94 0.23
C VAL A 58 -6.56 -4.89 -0.66
N ILE A 59 -7.00 -3.76 -0.11
CA ILE A 59 -7.57 -2.66 -0.91
C ILE A 59 -6.52 -2.11 -1.89
N PHE A 60 -5.29 -1.91 -1.44
CA PHE A 60 -4.20 -1.47 -2.32
C PHE A 60 -3.88 -2.51 -3.39
N ALA A 61 -3.78 -3.80 -3.02
CA ALA A 61 -3.59 -4.91 -3.96
C ALA A 61 -4.66 -4.93 -5.05
N TRP A 62 -5.92 -4.73 -4.68
CA TRP A 62 -7.04 -4.66 -5.61
C TRP A 62 -6.94 -3.43 -6.54
N PHE A 63 -6.60 -2.26 -5.99
CA PHE A 63 -6.37 -1.07 -6.80
C PHE A 63 -5.28 -1.31 -7.85
N ILE A 64 -4.16 -1.91 -7.46
CA ILE A 64 -3.05 -2.19 -8.38
C ILE A 64 -3.46 -3.19 -9.43
N ALA A 65 -4.09 -4.31 -9.05
CA ALA A 65 -4.53 -5.33 -10.00
C ALA A 65 -5.42 -4.71 -11.09
N ARG A 66 -6.33 -3.82 -10.71
CA ARG A 66 -7.18 -3.09 -11.64
C ARG A 66 -6.40 -2.18 -12.59
N GLU A 67 -5.45 -1.40 -12.08
CA GLU A 67 -4.64 -0.50 -12.94
C GLU A 67 -3.68 -1.29 -13.84
N PHE A 68 -3.16 -2.43 -13.37
CA PHE A 68 -2.27 -3.30 -14.14
C PHE A 68 -3.00 -4.00 -15.28
N GLU A 69 -4.24 -4.45 -15.05
CA GLU A 69 -5.11 -4.99 -16.11
C GLU A 69 -5.48 -3.93 -17.14
N PHE A 70 -5.62 -2.67 -16.72
CA PHE A 70 -5.89 -1.56 -17.63
C PHE A 70 -4.66 -1.14 -18.47
N ALA A 71 -3.46 -1.36 -17.94
CA ALA A 71 -2.19 -1.04 -18.59
C ALA A 71 -1.67 -2.13 -19.55
N ARG A 72 -2.36 -3.28 -19.66
CA ARG A 72 -2.04 -4.37 -20.60
C ARG A 72 -2.88 -4.26 -21.87
#